data_AF-A0A2E8KRA1-F1
#
_entry.id   AF-A0A2E8KRA1-F1
#
_cell.length_a   1.000
_cell.length_b   1.000
_cell.length_c   1.000
_cell.angle_alpha   90.00
_cell.angle_beta   90.00
_cell.angle_gamma   90.00
#
_symmetry.space_group_name_H-M   'P 1'
#
loop_
_entity.id
_entity.type
_entity.pdbx_description
1 polymer ?
#
loop_
_entity_poly.entity_id
_entity_poly.type
_entity_poly.pdbx_seq_one_letter_code
_entity_poly.pdbx_strand_id
1 'polypeptide(L)'
;MHLDMKHLSLIMLIAGSYNVLFGQGDDVFPISVTRQFHPPTSVLWENPNDGSPSEHVLSPQGISAPVKDSHFGYTHPHFLGDASVEDTALIARSRALGPAYIRFPGGNGSNKYFWDGNLPVAILQDDVVTVDGLIDPDAFNMGIDELFQICDSTGAEPVLVVNFSFARYGPGDDRVANAAGYA
;
A
#
# COMPACT_ATOMS: atom_id res chain seq x y z
N MET A 1 -18.74 42.95 21.47
CA MET A 1 -17.53 42.13 21.70
C MET A 1 -16.59 42.35 20.54
N HIS A 2 -15.55 43.19 20.69
CA HIS A 2 -14.52 43.34 19.66
C HIS A 2 -13.50 42.21 19.84
N LEU A 3 -13.25 41.43 18.79
CA LEU A 3 -12.01 40.68 18.69
C LEU A 3 -10.90 41.66 18.26
N ASP A 4 -9.80 41.68 18.99
CA ASP A 4 -8.58 42.38 18.61
C ASP A 4 -7.99 41.71 17.35
N MET A 5 -7.57 42.52 16.37
CA MET A 5 -6.93 42.05 15.13
C MET A 5 -5.76 41.09 15.39
N LYS A 6 -5.02 41.28 16.50
CA LYS A 6 -3.91 40.38 16.89
C LYS A 6 -4.38 38.94 17.11
N HIS A 7 -5.58 38.75 17.65
CA HIS A 7 -6.16 37.42 17.87
C HIS A 7 -6.65 36.81 16.57
N LEU A 8 -7.19 37.63 15.65
CA LEU A 8 -7.61 37.17 14.32
C LEU A 8 -6.41 36.70 13.47
N SER A 9 -5.29 37.44 13.51
CA SER A 9 -4.04 37.03 12.86
C SER A 9 -3.48 35.73 13.44
N LEU A 10 -3.54 35.53 14.77
CA LEU A 10 -3.09 34.30 15.42
C LEU A 10 -3.94 33.08 14.99
N ILE A 11 -5.26 33.25 14.92
CA ILE A 11 -6.18 32.19 14.46
C ILE A 11 -5.91 31.81 12.99
N MET A 12 -5.66 32.79 12.12
CA MET A 12 -5.28 32.51 10.72
C MET A 12 -3.92 31.82 10.60
N LEU A 13 -2.94 32.16 11.44
CA LEU A 13 -1.63 31.49 11.45
C LEU A 13 -1.77 30.00 11.82
N ILE A 14 -2.59 29.71 12.84
CA ILE A 14 -2.87 28.35 13.31
C ILE A 14 -3.64 27.54 12.25
N ALA A 15 -4.67 28.14 11.63
CA ALA A 15 -5.42 27.51 10.54
C ALA A 15 -4.56 27.23 9.29
N GLY A 16 -3.57 28.08 9.01
CA GLY A 16 -2.57 27.85 7.96
C GLY A 16 -1.71 26.62 8.23
N SER A 17 -1.21 26.45 9.47
CA SER A 17 -0.34 25.32 9.82
C SER A 17 -1.00 23.94 9.77
N TYR A 18 -2.31 23.83 10.03
CA TYR A 18 -3.00 22.52 9.99
C TYR A 18 -3.07 21.89 8.60
N ASN A 19 -3.14 22.70 7.53
CA ASN A 19 -3.13 22.19 6.15
C ASN A 19 -1.76 21.60 5.74
N VAL A 20 -0.68 21.93 6.46
CA VAL A 20 0.67 21.41 6.21
C VAL A 20 0.94 20.14 7.02
N LEU A 21 0.18 19.88 8.09
CA LEU A 21 0.37 18.73 8.99
C LEU A 21 -0.50 17.51 8.66
N PHE A 22 -1.54 17.68 7.82
CA PHE A 22 -2.45 16.60 7.42
C PHE A 22 -2.73 16.57 5.91
N GLY A 23 -1.90 17.24 5.10
CA GLY A 23 -1.89 17.02 3.65
C GLY A 23 -1.22 15.68 3.35
N GLN A 24 -1.87 14.82 2.55
CA GLN A 24 -1.18 13.69 1.92
C GLN A 24 -0.10 14.28 1.00
N GLY A 25 1.17 13.93 1.24
CA GLY A 25 2.28 14.48 0.48
C GLY A 25 2.40 13.81 -0.89
N ASP A 26 2.21 14.57 -1.97
CA ASP A 26 2.64 14.20 -3.33
C ASP A 26 4.18 14.19 -3.48
N ASP A 27 4.94 14.11 -2.37
CA ASP A 27 6.41 14.08 -2.32
C ASP A 27 6.92 12.69 -2.72
N VAL A 28 6.84 12.41 -4.02
CA VAL A 28 7.44 11.27 -4.71
C VAL A 28 8.84 11.00 -4.16
N PHE A 29 9.05 9.79 -3.64
CA PHE A 29 10.28 9.42 -2.93
C PHE A 29 11.55 9.78 -3.73
N PRO A 30 12.61 10.32 -3.09
CA PRO A 30 13.83 10.77 -3.75
C PRO A 30 14.76 9.62 -4.22
N ILE A 31 14.18 8.51 -4.68
CA ILE A 31 14.79 7.52 -5.59
C ILE A 31 14.64 7.97 -7.06
N SER A 32 13.81 9.01 -7.33
CA SER A 32 13.79 9.73 -8.61
C SER A 32 15.07 10.55 -8.85
N VAL A 33 16.19 9.86 -9.08
CA VAL A 33 17.26 10.42 -9.90
C VAL A 33 16.65 10.64 -11.28
N THR A 34 16.52 11.89 -11.71
CA THR A 34 15.93 12.22 -13.03
C THR A 34 16.83 11.69 -14.14
N ARG A 35 16.66 10.42 -14.49
CA ARG A 35 17.28 9.81 -15.67
C ARG A 35 16.69 10.51 -16.88
N GLN A 36 17.49 11.44 -17.43
CA GLN A 36 17.35 11.91 -18.81
C GLN A 36 17.11 10.67 -19.69
N PHE A 37 15.89 10.53 -20.22
CA PHE A 37 15.57 9.46 -21.15
C PHE A 37 16.31 9.76 -22.45
N HIS A 38 17.49 9.18 -22.59
CA HIS A 38 18.21 9.16 -23.86
C HIS A 38 17.42 8.20 -24.76
N PRO A 39 16.76 8.68 -25.84
CA PRO A 39 16.08 7.78 -26.74
C PRO A 39 17.10 6.80 -27.33
N PRO A 40 16.75 5.52 -27.52
CA PRO A 40 17.71 4.54 -28.00
C PRO A 40 18.21 4.93 -29.39
N THR A 41 19.53 4.99 -29.55
CA THR A 41 20.15 4.68 -30.84
C THR A 41 19.61 3.34 -31.31
N SER A 42 19.24 3.23 -32.59
CA SER A 42 18.42 2.13 -33.10
C SER A 42 18.95 0.76 -32.69
N VAL A 43 18.13 0.05 -31.92
CA VAL A 43 18.45 -1.31 -31.50
C VAL A 43 17.97 -2.25 -32.60
N LEU A 44 18.91 -2.94 -33.23
CA LEU A 44 18.61 -4.04 -34.12
C LEU A 44 18.29 -5.27 -33.28
N TRP A 45 17.08 -5.81 -33.43
CA TRP A 45 16.64 -7.06 -32.84
C TRP A 45 16.55 -8.11 -33.96
N GLU A 46 16.88 -9.37 -33.69
CA GLU A 46 16.60 -10.43 -34.66
C GLU A 46 15.09 -10.69 -34.70
N ASN A 47 14.50 -10.67 -35.90
CA ASN A 47 13.10 -11.03 -36.13
C ASN A 47 12.89 -12.50 -35.70
N PRO A 48 12.01 -12.80 -34.74
CA PRO A 48 11.86 -14.16 -34.21
C PRO A 48 11.30 -15.18 -35.21
N ASN A 49 10.92 -14.75 -36.43
CA ASN A 49 10.41 -15.62 -37.49
C ASN A 49 11.49 -16.05 -38.50
N ASP A 50 12.52 -15.24 -38.75
CA ASP A 50 13.49 -15.46 -39.84
C ASP A 50 14.93 -15.00 -39.55
N GLY A 51 15.21 -14.43 -38.37
CA GLY A 51 16.54 -13.93 -37.98
C GLY A 51 16.97 -12.63 -38.67
N SER A 52 16.12 -12.00 -39.48
CA SER A 52 16.46 -10.73 -40.13
C SER A 52 16.54 -9.56 -39.13
N PRO A 53 17.42 -8.57 -39.33
CA PRO A 53 17.48 -7.39 -38.46
C PRO A 53 16.19 -6.56 -38.53
N SER A 54 15.43 -6.54 -37.44
CA SER A 54 14.30 -5.63 -37.21
C SER A 54 14.77 -4.38 -36.49
N GLU A 55 14.54 -3.21 -37.09
CA GLU A 55 14.85 -1.91 -36.48
C GLU A 55 13.63 -1.37 -35.71
N HIS A 56 13.74 -1.31 -34.38
CA HIS A 56 12.69 -0.74 -33.52
C HIS A 56 13.00 0.73 -33.19
N VAL A 57 12.52 1.65 -34.03
CA VAL A 57 12.69 3.10 -33.82
C VAL A 57 11.63 3.64 -32.85
N LEU A 58 12.04 4.01 -31.63
CA LEU A 58 11.18 4.69 -30.65
C LEU A 58 11.18 6.21 -30.89
N SER A 59 10.31 6.68 -31.77
CA SER A 59 10.07 8.11 -32.02
C SER A 59 9.09 8.71 -30.99
N PRO A 60 9.48 9.67 -30.13
CA PRO A 60 8.56 10.29 -29.18
C PRO A 60 7.50 11.15 -29.88
N GLN A 61 6.24 10.70 -29.86
CA GLN A 61 5.09 11.40 -30.46
C GLN A 61 4.40 12.38 -29.47
N GLY A 62 4.76 12.33 -28.19
CA GLY A 62 4.15 13.11 -27.11
C GLY A 62 4.27 12.40 -25.76
N ILE A 63 3.62 12.94 -24.73
CA ILE A 63 3.45 12.28 -23.42
C ILE A 63 2.10 11.56 -23.43
N SER A 64 2.07 10.28 -23.05
CA SER A 64 0.83 9.49 -22.96
C SER A 64 0.11 9.74 -21.62
N ALA A 65 0.72 9.32 -20.51
CA ALA A 65 0.31 9.63 -19.15
C ALA A 65 1.52 9.51 -18.21
N PRO A 66 1.52 10.14 -17.03
CA PRO A 66 2.50 9.87 -15.99
C PRO A 66 2.44 8.40 -15.55
N VAL A 67 3.60 7.77 -15.36
CA VAL A 67 3.66 6.51 -14.61
C VAL A 67 3.49 6.86 -13.14
N LYS A 68 2.46 6.30 -12.49
CA LYS A 68 2.20 6.49 -11.06
C LYS A 68 2.99 5.51 -10.22
N ASP A 69 3.42 5.96 -9.05
CA ASP A 69 4.08 5.14 -8.03
C ASP A 69 3.18 4.00 -7.54
N SER A 70 1.84 4.17 -7.61
CA SER A 70 0.84 3.12 -7.36
C SER A 70 0.93 1.91 -8.30
N HIS A 71 1.75 1.94 -9.35
CA HIS A 71 2.07 0.76 -10.18
C HIS A 71 3.21 -0.09 -9.60
N PHE A 72 3.96 0.45 -8.64
CA PHE A 72 5.18 -0.15 -8.06
C PHE A 72 4.99 -0.52 -6.59
N GLY A 73 3.90 -1.23 -6.29
CA GLY A 73 3.67 -1.85 -4.99
C GLY A 73 3.76 -3.38 -5.05
N TYR A 74 3.86 -4.03 -3.89
CA TYR A 74 3.73 -5.48 -3.78
C TYR A 74 2.74 -5.86 -2.66
N THR A 75 2.44 -7.16 -2.51
CA THR A 75 1.62 -7.68 -1.40
C THR A 75 2.51 -8.41 -0.41
N HIS A 76 2.55 -7.96 0.85
CA HIS A 76 3.21 -8.68 1.95
C HIS A 76 2.13 -9.45 2.72
N PRO A 77 2.04 -10.79 2.57
CA PRO A 77 0.97 -11.56 3.18
C PRO A 77 1.23 -11.85 4.67
N HIS A 78 0.16 -11.89 5.46
CA HIS A 78 0.21 -12.14 6.92
C HIS A 78 1.05 -13.39 7.29
N PHE A 79 0.92 -14.48 6.53
CA PHE A 79 1.58 -15.76 6.79
C PHE A 79 3.12 -15.77 6.62
N LEU A 80 3.75 -14.62 6.41
CA LEU A 80 5.21 -14.48 6.54
C LEU A 80 5.66 -14.35 8.01
N GLY A 81 4.75 -14.01 8.93
CA GLY A 81 4.99 -13.93 10.37
C GLY A 81 5.96 -12.83 10.80
N ASP A 82 5.98 -12.55 12.10
CA ASP A 82 6.79 -11.48 12.71
C ASP A 82 8.28 -11.63 12.36
N ALA A 83 8.77 -12.87 12.26
CA ALA A 83 10.14 -13.19 11.85
C ALA A 83 10.57 -12.58 10.50
N SER A 84 9.62 -12.17 9.64
CA SER A 84 9.94 -11.48 8.38
C SER A 84 10.28 -9.98 8.54
N VAL A 85 10.08 -9.37 9.72
CA VAL A 85 10.69 -8.05 10.05
C VAL A 85 12.17 -8.21 10.43
N GLU A 86 12.55 -9.35 11.01
CA GLU A 86 13.93 -9.68 11.38
C GLU A 86 14.76 -10.20 10.18
N ASP A 87 14.14 -10.67 9.10
CA ASP A 87 14.84 -11.10 7.88
C ASP A 87 15.48 -9.91 7.15
N THR A 88 16.70 -9.58 7.59
CA THR A 88 17.56 -8.56 6.98
C THR A 88 17.77 -8.73 5.46
N ALA A 89 17.66 -9.96 4.91
CA ALA A 89 17.78 -10.19 3.47
C ALA A 89 16.48 -9.90 2.73
N LEU A 90 15.32 -10.18 3.33
CA LEU A 90 14.01 -9.72 2.84
C LEU A 90 13.93 -8.19 2.87
N ILE A 91 14.22 -7.58 4.02
CA ILE A 91 14.16 -6.12 4.20
C ILE A 91 15.11 -5.40 3.23
N ALA A 92 16.36 -5.86 3.08
CA ALA A 92 17.31 -5.27 2.14
C ALA A 92 16.86 -5.39 0.68
N ARG A 93 16.26 -6.52 0.28
CA ARG A 93 15.71 -6.72 -1.07
C ARG A 93 14.46 -5.89 -1.33
N SER A 94 13.58 -5.78 -0.33
CA SER A 94 12.37 -4.97 -0.42
C SER A 94 12.73 -3.48 -0.53
N ARG A 95 13.62 -2.96 0.33
CA ARG A 95 14.16 -1.60 0.19
C ARG A 95 14.84 -1.37 -1.18
N ALA A 96 15.55 -2.36 -1.71
CA ALA A 96 16.19 -2.27 -3.03
C ALA A 96 15.21 -2.35 -4.22
N LEU A 97 13.98 -2.84 -4.02
CA LEU A 97 12.90 -2.79 -5.00
C LEU A 97 12.29 -1.38 -5.12
N GLY A 98 12.42 -0.55 -4.07
CA GLY A 98 11.81 0.78 -3.98
C GLY A 98 10.28 0.77 -4.06
N PRO A 99 9.57 -0.07 -3.27
CA PRO A 99 8.12 -0.14 -3.30
C PRO A 99 7.50 1.16 -2.79
N ALA A 100 6.56 1.71 -3.56
CA ALA A 100 5.76 2.84 -3.08
C ALA A 100 4.65 2.40 -2.11
N TYR A 101 4.15 1.17 -2.29
CA TYR A 101 3.01 0.64 -1.52
C TYR A 101 3.19 -0.83 -1.14
N ILE A 102 2.79 -1.19 0.08
CA ILE A 102 2.74 -2.57 0.56
C ILE A 102 1.29 -2.94 0.92
N ARG A 103 0.69 -3.84 0.13
CA ARG A 103 -0.66 -4.36 0.39
C ARG A 103 -0.62 -5.48 1.43
N PHE A 104 -1.48 -5.39 2.44
CA PHE A 104 -1.59 -6.31 3.58
C PHE A 104 -3.07 -6.49 3.98
N PRO A 105 -3.52 -7.61 4.57
CA PRO A 105 -2.83 -8.88 4.85
C PRO A 105 -2.71 -9.80 3.62
N GLY A 106 -3.24 -9.38 2.47
CA GLY A 106 -3.00 -10.02 1.18
C GLY A 106 -3.85 -11.26 0.84
N GLY A 107 -3.75 -11.65 -0.43
CA GLY A 107 -4.36 -12.87 -0.98
C GLY A 107 -5.86 -13.04 -0.67
N ASN A 108 -6.22 -14.27 -0.30
CA ASN A 108 -7.51 -14.61 0.33
C ASN A 108 -7.47 -14.50 1.86
N GLY A 109 -6.33 -14.15 2.46
CA GLY A 109 -6.19 -13.95 3.91
C GLY A 109 -7.08 -12.81 4.40
N SER A 110 -7.20 -11.73 3.61
CA SER A 110 -8.14 -10.63 3.84
C SER A 110 -9.64 -11.00 3.78
N ASN A 111 -9.99 -12.27 3.59
CA ASN A 111 -11.36 -12.77 3.77
C ASN A 111 -11.61 -13.34 5.18
N LYS A 112 -10.57 -13.41 6.03
CA LYS A 112 -10.56 -14.14 7.31
C LYS A 112 -9.80 -13.40 8.41
N TYR A 113 -8.80 -12.59 8.05
CA TYR A 113 -7.95 -11.82 8.94
C TYR A 113 -8.65 -10.62 9.59
N PHE A 114 -8.35 -10.34 10.87
CA PHE A 114 -8.75 -9.14 11.61
C PHE A 114 -7.51 -8.53 12.27
N TRP A 115 -7.26 -7.23 12.02
CA TRP A 115 -5.92 -6.66 12.26
C TRP A 115 -5.72 -6.01 13.62
N ASP A 116 -6.76 -5.99 14.45
CA ASP A 116 -6.72 -5.65 15.88
C ASP A 116 -6.77 -6.88 16.81
N GLY A 117 -6.87 -8.10 16.25
CA GLY A 117 -7.03 -9.36 16.98
C GLY A 117 -8.41 -9.63 17.59
N ASN A 118 -9.39 -8.73 17.46
CA ASN A 118 -10.70 -8.88 18.11
C ASN A 118 -11.68 -9.69 17.26
N LEU A 119 -11.47 -11.00 17.16
CA LEU A 119 -12.28 -11.91 16.33
C LEU A 119 -13.80 -11.80 16.62
N PRO A 120 -14.65 -11.43 15.63
CA PRO A 120 -16.08 -11.27 15.85
C PRO A 120 -16.83 -12.61 15.84
N VAL A 121 -17.25 -13.06 17.03
CA VAL A 121 -18.09 -14.26 17.25
C VAL A 121 -19.48 -14.22 16.56
N ALA A 122 -19.85 -13.10 15.94
CA ALA A 122 -21.18 -12.82 15.39
C ALA A 122 -21.24 -12.82 13.85
N ILE A 123 -20.19 -13.25 13.16
CA ILE A 123 -20.24 -13.47 11.70
C ILE A 123 -21.24 -14.59 11.35
N LEU A 124 -21.96 -14.45 10.23
CA LEU A 124 -22.81 -15.52 9.71
C LEU A 124 -21.94 -16.69 9.25
N GLN A 125 -22.16 -17.87 9.84
CA GLN A 125 -21.47 -19.11 9.51
C GLN A 125 -22.01 -19.70 8.20
N ASP A 126 -21.15 -19.95 7.21
CA ASP A 126 -21.48 -20.65 5.97
C ASP A 126 -20.32 -21.55 5.47
N ASP A 127 -20.50 -22.20 4.31
CA ASP A 127 -19.52 -23.11 3.70
C ASP A 127 -18.19 -22.41 3.30
N VAL A 128 -18.13 -21.08 3.32
CA VAL A 128 -16.97 -20.26 2.92
C VAL A 128 -16.27 -19.66 4.14
N VAL A 129 -17.03 -19.26 5.16
CA VAL A 129 -16.52 -18.54 6.33
C VAL A 129 -17.15 -19.05 7.62
N THR A 130 -16.30 -19.49 8.54
CA THR A 130 -16.65 -19.96 9.88
C THR A 130 -15.84 -19.18 10.93
N VAL A 131 -16.32 -19.10 12.18
CA VAL A 131 -15.59 -18.46 13.29
C VAL A 131 -14.23 -19.14 13.52
N ASP A 132 -14.18 -20.47 13.51
CA ASP A 132 -12.95 -21.27 13.64
C ASP A 132 -11.99 -21.10 12.44
N GLY A 133 -12.45 -20.45 11.37
CA GLY A 133 -11.69 -20.17 10.16
C GLY A 133 -11.35 -18.69 9.97
N LEU A 134 -11.52 -17.86 11.00
CA LEU A 134 -11.00 -16.49 11.06
C LEU A 134 -9.52 -16.51 11.50
N ILE A 135 -8.83 -15.38 11.38
CA ILE A 135 -7.39 -15.26 11.69
C ILE A 135 -7.16 -13.95 12.46
N ASP A 136 -6.57 -14.07 13.64
CA ASP A 136 -6.01 -13.00 14.46
C ASP A 136 -4.48 -12.90 14.26
N PRO A 137 -3.83 -11.81 14.73
CA PRO A 137 -2.38 -11.69 14.68
C PRO A 137 -1.69 -12.70 15.61
N ASP A 138 -0.70 -13.43 15.10
CA ASP A 138 0.20 -14.26 15.89
C ASP A 138 1.58 -14.35 15.22
N ALA A 139 2.54 -15.05 15.85
CA ALA A 139 3.91 -15.16 15.35
C ALA A 139 4.06 -15.77 13.94
N PHE A 140 3.00 -16.40 13.40
CA PHE A 140 2.92 -16.86 12.01
C PHE A 140 2.08 -15.92 11.14
N ASN A 141 1.06 -15.28 11.70
CA ASN A 141 0.16 -14.33 11.07
C ASN A 141 0.51 -12.90 11.52
N MET A 142 1.56 -12.35 10.91
CA MET A 142 2.12 -11.01 11.15
C MET A 142 1.10 -9.94 11.57
N GLY A 143 1.39 -9.21 12.66
CA GLY A 143 0.60 -8.05 13.11
C GLY A 143 0.75 -6.77 12.26
N ILE A 144 0.03 -5.72 12.66
CA ILE A 144 0.13 -4.40 12.01
C ILE A 144 1.35 -3.59 12.46
N ASP A 145 1.80 -3.77 13.70
CA ASP A 145 3.05 -3.15 14.17
C ASP A 145 4.24 -3.63 13.32
N GLU A 146 4.23 -4.89 12.92
CA GLU A 146 5.21 -5.52 12.03
C GLU A 146 5.10 -5.03 10.58
N LEU A 147 3.87 -4.81 10.09
CA LEU A 147 3.64 -4.16 8.80
C LEU A 147 4.23 -2.74 8.79
N PHE A 148 3.99 -1.95 9.84
CA PHE A 148 4.57 -0.61 9.98
C PHE A 148 6.09 -0.67 10.06
N GLN A 149 6.68 -1.60 10.82
CA GLN A 149 8.13 -1.83 10.85
C GLN A 149 8.72 -2.12 9.46
N ILE A 150 8.01 -2.87 8.60
CA ILE A 150 8.42 -3.10 7.21
C ILE A 150 8.25 -1.84 6.35
N CYS A 151 7.15 -1.11 6.51
CA CYS A 151 6.91 0.15 5.78
C CYS A 151 8.00 1.18 6.10
N ASP A 152 8.28 1.44 7.38
CA ASP A 152 9.39 2.29 7.85
C ASP A 152 10.74 1.79 7.34
N SER A 153 10.96 0.47 7.34
CA SER A 153 12.21 -0.13 6.87
C SER A 153 12.38 -0.10 5.35
N THR A 154 11.32 0.11 4.57
CA THR A 154 11.36 0.07 3.10
C THR A 154 11.13 1.42 2.44
N GLY A 155 10.45 2.34 3.15
CA GLY A 155 9.97 3.62 2.61
C GLY A 155 8.63 3.49 1.86
N ALA A 156 7.81 2.48 2.16
CA ALA A 156 6.52 2.26 1.50
C ALA A 156 5.32 2.76 2.34
N GLU A 157 4.24 3.16 1.69
CA GLU A 157 2.94 3.38 2.36
C GLU A 157 2.17 2.04 2.51
N PRO A 158 1.55 1.75 3.67
CA PRO A 158 0.73 0.56 3.84
C PRO A 158 -0.64 0.68 3.14
N VAL A 159 -1.07 -0.39 2.48
CA VAL A 159 -2.41 -0.51 1.88
C VAL A 159 -3.16 -1.64 2.59
N LEU A 160 -3.87 -1.27 3.65
CA LEU A 160 -4.68 -2.16 4.46
C LEU A 160 -5.94 -2.62 3.72
N VAL A 161 -6.19 -3.92 3.72
CA VAL A 161 -7.41 -4.53 3.16
C VAL A 161 -8.29 -5.02 4.31
N VAL A 162 -9.40 -4.32 4.52
CA VAL A 162 -10.45 -4.70 5.48
C VAL A 162 -10.99 -6.10 5.22
N ASN A 163 -11.52 -6.77 6.26
CA ASN A 163 -12.02 -8.13 6.13
C ASN A 163 -13.25 -8.17 5.18
N PHE A 164 -13.05 -8.66 3.96
CA PHE A 164 -14.09 -8.63 2.92
C PHE A 164 -15.29 -9.52 3.25
N SER A 165 -15.06 -10.63 3.94
CA SER A 165 -16.14 -11.51 4.39
C SER A 165 -17.00 -10.84 5.45
N PHE A 166 -16.38 -10.18 6.44
CA PHE A 166 -17.12 -9.46 7.48
C PHE A 166 -17.84 -8.23 6.89
N ALA A 167 -17.21 -7.51 5.96
CA ALA A 167 -17.82 -6.41 5.21
C ALA A 167 -19.07 -6.81 4.42
N ARG A 168 -19.25 -8.11 4.13
CA ARG A 168 -20.36 -8.67 3.35
C ARG A 168 -21.38 -9.44 4.21
N TYR A 169 -20.90 -10.34 5.06
CA TYR A 169 -21.66 -11.31 5.84
C TYR A 169 -21.65 -11.04 7.36
N GLY A 170 -20.97 -9.99 7.80
CA GLY A 170 -21.06 -9.49 9.18
C GLY A 170 -22.47 -9.01 9.52
N PRO A 171 -22.81 -8.95 10.82
CA PRO A 171 -24.12 -8.50 11.29
C PRO A 171 -24.29 -6.98 11.16
N GLY A 172 -25.55 -6.54 11.24
CA GLY A 172 -25.92 -5.12 11.30
C GLY A 172 -25.85 -4.36 9.97
N ASP A 173 -25.98 -3.04 10.10
CA ASP A 173 -25.85 -2.05 9.03
C ASP A 173 -24.41 -1.49 8.99
N ASP A 174 -24.07 -0.80 7.91
CA ASP A 174 -22.72 -0.24 7.61
C ASP A 174 -21.54 -1.22 7.85
N ARG A 175 -21.70 -2.44 7.34
CA ARG A 175 -20.74 -3.55 7.51
C ARG A 175 -19.34 -3.22 7.01
N VAL A 176 -19.19 -2.31 6.04
CA VAL A 176 -17.88 -1.87 5.55
C VAL A 176 -17.19 -1.01 6.59
N ALA A 177 -17.89 -0.05 7.22
CA ALA A 177 -17.34 0.70 8.35
C ALA A 177 -17.05 -0.21 9.55
N ASN A 178 -17.91 -1.19 9.85
CA ASN A 178 -17.67 -2.15 10.92
C ASN A 178 -16.43 -3.03 10.63
N ALA A 179 -16.25 -3.51 9.39
CA ALA A 179 -15.04 -4.23 8.96
C ALA A 179 -13.78 -3.34 8.91
N ALA A 180 -13.97 -2.01 8.88
CA ALA A 180 -12.95 -0.97 9.02
C ALA A 180 -12.85 -0.44 10.47
N GLY A 181 -13.38 -1.18 11.45
CA GLY A 181 -13.20 -0.93 12.90
C GLY A 181 -12.61 -2.12 13.69
N TYR A 182 -12.32 -3.23 13.02
CA TYR A 182 -11.52 -4.37 13.52
C TYR A 182 -10.13 -4.39 12.83
N ALA A 183 -9.54 -3.20 12.74
CA ALA A 183 -8.90 -2.70 11.51
C ALA A 183 -7.70 -1.57 11.77
#